data_AF-A0A661L3G5-F1
#
_entry.id   AF-A0A661L3G5-F1
#
_cell.length_a   1.000
_cell.length_b   1.000
_cell.length_c   1.000
_cell.angle_alpha   90.00
_cell.angle_beta   90.00
_cell.angle_gamma   90.00
#
_symmetry.space_group_name_H-M   'P 1'
#
loop_
_entity.id
_entity.type
_entity.pdbx_description
1 polymer ?
#
loop_
_entity_poly.entity_id
_entity_poly.type
_entity_poly.pdbx_seq_one_letter_code
_entity_poly.pdbx_strand_id
1 'polypeptide(L)'
;MEVITTHINADFDALASMLAAKKLYPEAKMVFPGAQEKNLRNFFLHTSSYLFDFLRIKDVDFSKIRKLILVDTRQKKRIGAFKKLLDRNDLEIHIY
;
A
#
# COMPACT_ATOMS: atom_id res chain seq x y z
N MET A 1 9.07 7.63 -7.53
CA MET A 1 8.03 6.61 -7.69
C MET A 1 6.84 6.94 -6.83
N GLU A 2 5.68 6.43 -7.23
CA GLU A 2 4.41 6.58 -6.52
C GLU A 2 4.03 5.24 -5.89
N VAL A 3 3.55 5.28 -4.65
CA VAL A 3 3.18 4.08 -3.90
C VAL A 3 1.77 4.21 -3.37
N ILE A 4 0.94 3.21 -3.65
CA ILE A 4 -0.35 3.01 -3.00
C ILE A 4 -0.14 2.08 -1.82
N THR A 5 -0.58 2.50 -0.64
CA THR A 5 -0.52 1.68 0.57
C THR A 5 -1.75 1.90 1.45
N THR A 6 -1.88 1.08 2.49
CA THR A 6 -3.03 1.05 3.39
C THR A 6 -2.54 0.85 4.84
N HIS A 7 -3.34 0.26 5.72
CA HIS A 7 -2.96 -0.12 7.06
C HIS A 7 -2.33 -1.52 7.15
N ILE A 8 -1.55 -1.75 8.21
CA ILE A 8 -1.13 -3.08 8.65
C ILE A 8 -2.37 -3.92 9.00
N ASN A 9 -2.25 -5.25 8.87
CA ASN A 9 -3.38 -6.17 8.95
C ASN A 9 -4.47 -5.79 7.94
N ALA A 10 -4.07 -5.51 6.70
CA ALA A 10 -4.98 -5.19 5.60
C ALA A 10 -6.00 -6.31 5.42
N ASP A 11 -7.26 -5.94 5.25
CA ASP A 11 -8.38 -6.81 4.97
C ASP A 11 -8.89 -6.60 3.53
N PHE A 12 -10.07 -7.11 3.22
CA PHE A 12 -10.62 -7.00 1.87
C PHE A 12 -11.04 -5.57 1.49
N ASP A 13 -11.39 -4.71 2.47
CA ASP A 13 -11.75 -3.31 2.19
C ASP A 13 -10.50 -2.51 1.81
N ALA A 14 -9.42 -2.74 2.56
CA ALA A 14 -8.09 -2.23 2.23
C ALA A 14 -7.64 -2.68 0.83
N LEU A 15 -7.80 -3.97 0.48
CA LEU A 15 -7.47 -4.47 -0.87
C LEU A 15 -8.33 -3.80 -1.95
N ALA A 16 -9.66 -3.74 -1.76
CA ALA A 16 -10.57 -3.14 -2.73
C ALA A 16 -10.24 -1.66 -2.97
N SER A 17 -9.94 -0.93 -1.90
CA SER A 17 -9.53 0.46 -1.94
C SER A 17 -8.19 0.66 -2.66
N MET A 18 -7.21 -0.23 -2.43
CA MET A 18 -5.93 -0.19 -3.16
C MET A 18 -6.13 -0.43 -4.67
N LEU A 19 -7.01 -1.36 -5.04
CA LEU A 19 -7.35 -1.62 -6.45
C LEU A 19 -8.09 -0.44 -7.09
N ALA A 20 -8.99 0.21 -6.37
CA ALA A 20 -9.66 1.43 -6.81
C ALA A 20 -8.65 2.57 -7.05
N ALA A 21 -7.75 2.79 -6.09
CA ALA A 21 -6.67 3.76 -6.24
C ALA A 21 -5.74 3.40 -7.42
N LYS A 22 -5.45 2.12 -7.67
CA LYS A 22 -4.64 1.70 -8.82
C LYS A 22 -5.26 2.07 -10.16
N LYS A 23 -6.60 2.13 -10.25
CA LYS A 23 -7.28 2.64 -11.45
C LYS A 23 -7.09 4.16 -11.64
N LEU A 24 -7.03 4.92 -10.54
CA LEU A 24 -6.77 6.37 -10.56
C LEU A 24 -5.28 6.70 -10.78
N TYR A 25 -4.39 5.83 -10.31
CA TYR A 25 -2.94 5.96 -10.41
C TYR A 25 -2.33 4.72 -11.09
N PRO A 26 -2.48 4.57 -12.43
CA PRO A 26 -2.07 3.37 -13.15
C PRO A 26 -0.59 3.03 -13.02
N GLU A 27 0.28 4.02 -12.81
CA GLU A 27 1.73 3.82 -12.67
C GLU A 27 2.19 3.54 -11.23
N ALA A 28 1.33 3.80 -10.23
CA ALA A 28 1.69 3.64 -8.84
C ALA A 28 1.84 2.15 -8.46
N LYS A 29 2.83 1.85 -7.63
CA LYS A 29 3.06 0.48 -7.14
C LYS A 29 2.23 0.24 -5.89
N MET A 30 1.48 -0.86 -5.88
CA MET A 30 0.73 -1.27 -4.69
C MET A 30 1.67 -1.97 -3.72
N VAL A 31 1.70 -1.53 -2.47
CA VAL A 31 2.56 -2.08 -1.44
C VAL A 31 1.79 -2.19 -0.13
N PHE A 32 1.69 -3.40 0.40
CA PHE A 32 1.20 -3.58 1.76
C PHE A 32 2.24 -3.08 2.78
N PRO A 33 1.83 -2.34 3.82
CA PRO A 33 2.73 -1.79 4.84
C PRO A 33 3.24 -2.85 5.83
N GLY A 34 2.69 -4.06 5.79
CA GLY A 34 2.94 -5.15 6.71
C GLY A 34 2.09 -6.38 6.37
N ALA A 35 1.80 -7.21 7.38
CA ALA A 35 0.99 -8.40 7.21
C ALA A 35 -0.45 -8.08 6.79
N GLN A 36 -1.06 -9.01 6.05
CA GLN A 36 -2.49 -9.04 5.77
C GLN A 36 -3.22 -9.83 6.85
N GLU A 37 -4.52 -9.59 6.99
CA GLU A 37 -5.40 -10.42 7.81
C GLU A 37 -5.43 -11.87 7.30
N LYS A 38 -5.78 -12.83 8.17
CA LYS A 38 -5.71 -14.27 7.86
C LYS A 38 -6.53 -14.65 6.64
N ASN A 39 -7.74 -14.10 6.51
CA ASN A 39 -8.64 -14.43 5.40
C ASN A 39 -8.09 -13.92 4.07
N LEU A 40 -7.59 -12.68 4.04
CA LEU A 40 -6.97 -12.12 2.86
C LEU A 40 -5.67 -12.87 2.49
N ARG A 41 -4.86 -13.24 3.48
CA ARG A 41 -3.66 -14.05 3.25
C ARG A 41 -4.01 -15.42 2.65
N ASN A 42 -5.02 -16.09 3.19
CA ASN A 42 -5.49 -17.38 2.65
C ASN A 42 -6.01 -17.22 1.22
N PHE A 43 -6.76 -16.15 0.94
CA PHE A 43 -7.21 -15.84 -0.41
C PHE A 43 -6.05 -15.75 -1.41
N PHE A 44 -4.96 -15.07 -1.05
CA PHE A 44 -3.77 -15.00 -1.91
C PHE A 44 -3.05 -16.34 -2.10
N LEU A 45 -3.06 -17.23 -1.11
CA LEU A 45 -2.47 -18.58 -1.25
C LEU A 45 -3.23 -19.43 -2.28
N HIS A 46 -4.55 -19.26 -2.36
CA HIS A 46 -5.43 -20.08 -3.21
C HIS A 46 -5.70 -19.47 -4.60
N THR A 47 -5.40 -18.19 -4.81
CA THR A 47 -5.74 -17.45 -6.04
C THR A 47 -4.50 -17.16 -6.89
N SER A 48 -3.60 -18.13 -7.03
CA SER A 48 -2.22 -18.01 -7.57
C SER A 48 -2.07 -17.40 -8.98
N SER A 49 -3.15 -16.99 -9.64
CA SER A 49 -3.20 -16.69 -11.08
C SER A 49 -3.18 -15.20 -11.45
N TYR A 50 -3.39 -14.26 -10.52
CA TYR A 50 -3.53 -12.83 -10.87
C TYR A 50 -3.01 -11.90 -9.78
N LEU A 51 -1.86 -12.20 -9.19
CA LEU A 51 -1.25 -11.27 -8.24
C LEU A 51 -0.91 -9.98 -8.99
N PHE A 52 -1.85 -9.03 -8.96
CA PHE A 52 -1.66 -7.63 -9.28
C PHE A 52 -0.26 -7.23 -8.82
N ASP A 53 0.47 -6.43 -9.60
CA ASP A 53 1.87 -6.06 -9.38
C ASP A 53 2.14 -5.41 -7.99
N PHE A 54 2.07 -6.23 -6.94
CA PHE A 54 2.30 -5.87 -5.55
C PHE A 54 3.79 -5.97 -5.33
N LEU A 55 4.41 -4.82 -5.13
CA LEU A 55 5.81 -4.76 -4.78
C LEU A 55 5.94 -5.10 -3.28
N ARG A 56 6.83 -6.04 -2.94
CA ARG A 56 7.07 -6.37 -1.54
C ARG A 56 7.74 -5.18 -0.86
N ILE A 57 7.33 -4.84 0.35
CA ILE A 57 7.85 -3.68 1.08
C ILE A 57 9.39 -3.67 1.23
N LYS A 58 10.01 -4.86 1.33
CA LYS A 58 11.47 -5.01 1.42
C LYS A 58 12.20 -4.66 0.12
N ASP A 59 11.50 -4.70 -1.00
CA ASP A 59 12.03 -4.37 -2.33
C ASP A 59 11.75 -2.90 -2.69
N VAL A 60 11.12 -2.13 -1.79
CA VAL A 60 10.83 -0.71 -1.98
C VAL A 60 12.01 0.14 -1.54
N ASP A 61 12.52 0.96 -2.45
CA ASP A 61 13.46 2.01 -2.14
C ASP A 61 12.71 3.27 -1.67
N PHE A 62 12.65 3.44 -0.35
CA PHE A 62 11.92 4.54 0.29
C PHE A 62 12.43 5.92 -0.11
N SER A 63 13.72 6.05 -0.47
CA SER A 63 14.30 7.33 -0.90
C SER A 63 13.67 7.83 -2.21
N LYS A 64 13.29 6.91 -3.09
CA LYS A 64 12.73 7.20 -4.41
C LYS A 64 11.24 7.52 -4.37
N ILE A 65 10.54 7.35 -3.26
CA ILE A 65 9.12 7.65 -3.15
C ILE A 65 8.95 9.18 -3.15
N ARG A 66 8.15 9.69 -4.08
CA ARG A 66 7.76 11.11 -4.16
C ARG A 66 6.27 11.34 -3.90
N LYS A 67 5.44 10.31 -4.09
CA LYS A 67 4.00 10.36 -3.80
C LYS A 67 3.58 9.12 -3.03
N LEU A 68 2.88 9.34 -1.92
CA LEU A 68 2.25 8.29 -1.12
C LEU A 68 0.74 8.43 -1.20
N ILE A 69 0.07 7.45 -1.78
CA ILE A 69 -1.39 7.35 -1.85
C ILE A 69 -1.83 6.42 -0.71
N LEU A 70 -2.47 6.99 0.30
CA LEU A 70 -3.00 6.28 1.46
C LEU A 70 -4.49 6.04 1.29
N VAL A 71 -4.90 4.79 1.46
CA VAL A 71 -6.31 4.40 1.44
C VAL A 71 -6.69 3.62 2.70
N ASP A 72 -7.94 3.75 3.12
CA ASP A 72 -8.53 2.99 4.23
C ASP A 72 -7.83 3.25 5.59
N THR A 73 -7.00 4.29 5.66
CA THR A 73 -6.44 4.74 6.92
C THR A 73 -5.91 6.17 6.89
N ARG A 74 -6.17 6.88 7.99
CA ARG A 74 -5.61 8.20 8.31
C ARG A 74 -4.64 8.17 9.50
N GLN A 75 -4.32 6.97 10.02
CA GLN A 75 -3.53 6.82 11.25
C GLN A 75 -2.06 6.50 10.93
N LYS A 76 -1.14 7.42 11.28
CA LYS A 76 0.31 7.27 11.06
C LYS A 76 0.88 5.96 11.65
N LYS A 77 0.35 5.48 12.77
CA LYS A 77 0.82 4.24 13.42
C LYS A 77 0.47 2.98 12.62
N ARG A 78 -0.54 3.04 11.76
CA ARG A 78 -1.05 1.89 11.00
C ARG A 78 -0.34 1.68 9.66
N ILE A 79 0.52 2.59 9.19
CA ILE A 79 1.16 2.48 7.87
C ILE A 79 2.58 1.87 7.92
N GLY A 80 2.95 1.23 9.04
CA GLY A 80 4.21 0.49 9.14
C GLY A 80 5.46 1.35 8.87
N ALA A 81 6.34 0.88 7.99
CA ALA A 81 7.58 1.57 7.65
C ALA A 81 7.36 2.89 6.89
N PHE A 82 6.21 3.07 6.22
CA PHE A 82 5.88 4.30 5.49
C PHE A 82 5.74 5.53 6.39
N LYS A 83 5.54 5.35 7.70
CA LYS A 83 5.52 6.47 8.65
C LYS A 83 6.80 7.31 8.61
N LYS A 84 7.94 6.71 8.26
CA LYS A 84 9.24 7.39 8.14
C LYS A 84 9.28 8.41 7.00
N LEU A 85 8.38 8.30 6.03
CA LEU A 85 8.29 9.24 4.92
C LEU A 85 7.52 10.51 5.30
N LEU A 86 6.69 10.47 6.35
CA LEU A 86 5.80 11.58 6.69
C LEU A 86 6.53 12.85 7.16
N ASP A 87 7.80 12.73 7.51
CA ASP A 87 8.65 13.85 7.95
C ASP A 87 9.42 14.48 6.76
N ARG A 88 9.21 13.99 5.53
CA ARG A 88 9.84 14.51 4.32
C ARG A 88 9.02 15.66 3.73
N ASN A 89 9.67 16.79 3.49
CA ASN A 89 9.06 17.96 2.85
C ASN A 89 8.85 17.78 1.34
N ASP A 90 9.53 16.82 0.71
CA ASP A 90 9.44 16.54 -0.73
C ASP A 90 8.43 15.42 -1.07
N LEU A 91 7.63 15.01 -0.09
CA LEU A 91 6.62 13.96 -0.27
C LEU A 91 5.23 14.56 -0.49
N GLU A 92 4.63 14.22 -1.62
CA GLU A 92 3.20 14.46 -1.87
C GLU A 92 2.37 13.32 -1.25
N ILE A 93 1.28 13.66 -0.54
CA ILE A 93 0.42 12.67 0.10
C ILE A 93 -1.03 12.88 -0.34
N HIS A 94 -1.61 11.84 -0.93
CA HIS A 94 -3.05 11.77 -1.19
C HIS A 94 -3.67 10.79 -0.19
N ILE A 95 -4.77 11.17 0.45
CA ILE A 95 -5.47 10.35 1.45
C ILE A 95 -6.93 10.20 1.03
N TYR A 96 -7.40 8.96 1.00
CA TYR A 96 -8.80 8.59 0.75
C TYR A 96 -9.33 7.70 1.87
#